data_AF-A0A1V8U6K9-F1
#
_entry.id   AF-A0A1V8U6K9-F1
#
_cell.length_a   1.000
_cell.length_b   1.000
_cell.length_c   1.000
_cell.angle_alpha   90.00
_cell.angle_beta   90.00
_cell.angle_gamma   90.00
#
_symmetry.space_group_name_H-M   'P 1'
#
loop_
_entity.id
_entity.type
_entity.pdbx_description
1 polymer ?
#
loop_
_entity_poly.entity_id
_entity_poly.type
_entity_poly.pdbx_seq_one_letter_code
_entity_poly.pdbx_strand_id
1 'polypeptide(L)'
;MVKKAIDARIPALIRNGMQEKKRSFFVVVGDRQKDVIVNLYHILLNLDIKLNKSVLWAYKNKLLGFSSHRQKREKKIKKEIKRGIREVDNEDPFELF
;
A
#
# COMPACT_ATOMS: atom_id res chain seq x y z
N MET A 1 -0.62 17.48 3.50
CA MET A 1 -1.47 16.84 2.46
C MET A 1 -2.90 17.33 2.64
N VAL A 2 -3.56 17.79 1.57
CA VAL A 2 -4.99 18.10 1.61
C VAL A 2 -5.76 16.80 1.78
N LYS A 3 -6.49 16.66 2.88
CA LYS A 3 -7.35 15.49 3.11
C LYS A 3 -8.58 15.63 2.22
N LYS A 4 -8.77 14.66 1.31
CA LYS A 4 -9.94 14.59 0.45
C LYS A 4 -10.79 13.39 0.85
N ALA A 5 -12.10 13.58 0.93
CA ALA A 5 -13.02 12.48 1.14
C ALA A 5 -12.94 11.51 -0.05
N ILE A 6 -12.87 10.21 0.27
CA ILE A 6 -12.92 9.14 -0.73
C ILE A 6 -14.38 8.95 -1.14
N ASP A 7 -14.61 8.65 -2.42
CA ASP A 7 -15.92 8.29 -2.93
C ASP A 7 -16.47 7.05 -2.20
N ALA A 8 -17.71 7.13 -1.70
CA ALA A 8 -18.34 6.10 -0.88
C ALA A 8 -18.48 4.74 -1.60
N ARG A 9 -18.46 4.72 -2.94
CA ARG A 9 -18.58 3.49 -3.74
C ARG A 9 -17.44 2.51 -3.49
N ILE A 10 -16.23 3.02 -3.22
CA ILE A 10 -15.03 2.19 -2.98
C ILE A 10 -15.16 1.37 -1.69
N PRO A 11 -15.32 1.99 -0.50
CA PRO A 11 -15.48 1.23 0.75
C PRO A 11 -16.76 0.39 0.76
N ALA A 12 -17.85 0.86 0.13
CA ALA A 12 -19.07 0.07 0.00
C ALA A 12 -18.85 -1.22 -0.80
N LEU A 13 -18.15 -1.15 -1.94
CA LEU A 13 -17.84 -2.32 -2.75
C LEU A 13 -17.01 -3.35 -1.99
N ILE A 14 -15.98 -2.91 -1.26
CA ILE A 14 -15.12 -3.81 -0.48
C ILE A 14 -15.93 -4.48 0.65
N ARG A 15 -16.75 -3.69 1.37
CA ARG A 15 -17.60 -4.20 2.45
C ARG A 15 -18.60 -5.24 1.95
N ASN A 16 -19.29 -4.94 0.85
CA ASN A 16 -20.28 -5.84 0.28
C ASN A 16 -19.61 -7.12 -0.24
N GLY A 17 -18.46 -6.99 -0.94
CA GLY A 17 -17.68 -8.15 -1.40
C GLY A 17 -17.24 -9.06 -0.25
N MET A 18 -16.80 -8.48 0.86
CA MET A 18 -16.44 -9.25 2.06
C MET A 18 -17.64 -9.99 2.66
N GLN A 19 -18.76 -9.30 2.88
CA GLN A 19 -19.97 -9.88 3.49
C GLN A 19 -20.56 -11.01 2.63
N GLU A 20 -20.59 -10.81 1.32
CA GLU A 20 -21.09 -11.80 0.35
C GLU A 20 -20.04 -12.86 -0.02
N LYS A 21 -18.83 -12.80 0.55
CA LYS A 21 -17.68 -13.67 0.23
C LYS A 21 -17.33 -13.70 -1.26
N LYS A 22 -17.47 -12.56 -1.93
CA LYS A 22 -17.14 -12.34 -3.33
C LYS A 22 -15.80 -11.62 -3.48
N ARG A 23 -15.13 -11.87 -4.60
CA ARG A 23 -13.90 -11.17 -4.98
C ARG A 23 -14.25 -9.90 -5.75
N SER A 24 -13.80 -8.76 -5.27
CA SER A 24 -13.91 -7.46 -5.94
C SER A 24 -12.68 -7.20 -6.82
N PHE A 25 -12.89 -6.50 -7.93
CA PHE A 25 -11.84 -6.18 -8.91
C PHE A 25 -11.65 -4.66 -9.02
N PHE A 26 -10.39 -4.21 -9.00
CA PHE A 26 -10.02 -2.80 -9.10
C PHE A 26 -8.98 -2.61 -10.20
N VAL A 27 -9.16 -1.56 -11.00
CA VAL A 27 -8.17 -1.09 -11.98
C VAL A 27 -7.77 0.33 -11.60
N VAL A 28 -6.48 0.54 -11.33
CA VAL A 28 -5.93 1.85 -10.94
C VAL A 28 -5.12 2.39 -12.10
N VAL A 29 -5.40 3.63 -12.51
CA VAL A 29 -4.72 4.33 -13.60
C VAL A 29 -4.08 5.60 -13.06
N GLY A 30 -2.80 5.82 -13.41
CA GLY A 30 -2.01 6.99 -13.02
C GLY A 30 -0.72 6.62 -12.28
N ASP A 31 0.17 7.59 -12.10
CA ASP A 31 1.56 7.36 -11.65
C ASP A 31 1.75 7.21 -10.13
N ARG A 32 0.71 7.52 -9.35
CA ARG A 32 0.69 7.40 -7.88
C ARG A 32 -0.06 6.15 -7.41
N GLN A 33 0.07 5.04 -8.14
CA GLN A 33 -0.61 3.79 -7.83
C GLN A 33 -0.20 3.19 -6.47
N LYS A 34 1.02 3.45 -6.00
CA LYS A 34 1.54 2.94 -4.72
C LYS A 34 0.68 3.39 -3.54
N ASP A 35 0.43 4.68 -3.45
CA ASP A 35 -0.35 5.30 -2.37
C ASP A 35 -1.78 4.74 -2.34
N VAL A 36 -2.36 4.54 -3.53
CA VAL A 36 -3.71 3.98 -3.69
C VAL A 36 -3.78 2.53 -3.20
N ILE A 37 -2.77 1.70 -3.51
CA ILE A 37 -2.71 0.30 -3.07
C ILE A 37 -2.68 0.23 -1.53
N VAL A 38 -1.86 1.06 -0.88
CA VAL A 38 -1.76 1.12 0.59
C VAL A 38 -3.12 1.51 1.21
N ASN A 39 -3.78 2.52 0.63
CA ASN A 39 -5.09 2.97 1.09
C ASN A 39 -6.16 1.87 0.95
N LEU A 40 -6.21 1.17 -0.18
CA LEU A 40 -7.16 0.07 -0.39
C LEU A 40 -6.94 -1.07 0.61
N TYR A 41 -5.68 -1.43 0.86
CA TYR A 41 -5.35 -2.45 1.84
C TYR A 41 -5.73 -2.04 3.26
N HIS A 42 -5.49 -0.79 3.63
CA HIS A 42 -5.91 -0.25 4.93
C HIS A 42 -7.43 -0.27 5.10
N ILE A 43 -8.20 0.07 4.05
CA ILE A 43 -9.67 -0.04 4.08
C ILE A 43 -10.10 -1.50 4.30
N LEU A 44 -9.46 -2.46 3.61
CA LEU A 44 -9.76 -3.89 3.76
C LEU A 44 -9.49 -4.39 5.19
N LEU A 45 -8.32 -4.07 5.76
CA LEU A 45 -7.95 -4.49 7.11
C LEU A 45 -8.86 -3.91 8.20
N ASN A 46 -9.38 -2.71 8.00
CA ASN A 46 -10.31 -2.08 8.95
C ASN A 46 -11.69 -2.75 8.97
N LEU A 47 -12.03 -3.58 7.98
CA LEU A 47 -13.33 -4.27 7.94
C LEU A 47 -13.33 -5.57 8.74
N ASP A 48 -12.24 -6.36 8.68
CA ASP A 48 -12.08 -7.57 9.49
C ASP A 48 -10.59 -7.91 9.70
N ILE A 49 -10.19 -7.97 10.96
CA ILE A 49 -8.81 -8.24 11.40
C ILE A 49 -8.42 -9.70 11.13
N LYS A 50 -9.39 -10.61 10.99
CA LYS A 50 -9.18 -12.05 10.79
C LYS A 50 -8.84 -12.43 9.35
N LEU A 51 -8.92 -11.49 8.40
CA LEU A 51 -8.59 -11.75 7.01
C LEU A 51 -7.12 -12.14 6.83
N ASN A 52 -6.84 -12.96 5.83
CA ASN A 52 -5.47 -13.27 5.45
C ASN A 52 -4.78 -11.99 4.96
N LYS A 53 -3.64 -11.68 5.58
CA LYS A 53 -2.85 -10.47 5.33
C LYS A 53 -1.82 -10.64 4.22
N SER A 54 -1.63 -11.85 3.69
CA SER A 54 -0.63 -12.13 2.65
C SER A 54 -1.00 -11.45 1.33
N VAL A 55 -0.08 -10.67 0.77
CA VAL A 55 -0.24 -9.99 -0.52
C VAL A 55 0.70 -10.59 -1.55
N LEU A 56 0.17 -10.94 -2.72
CA LEU A 56 0.97 -11.39 -3.86
C LEU A 56 1.31 -10.20 -4.76
N TRP A 57 2.60 -9.99 -4.99
CA TRP A 57 3.11 -9.02 -5.96
C TRP A 57 3.58 -9.75 -7.22
N ALA A 58 2.79 -9.64 -8.30
CA ALA A 58 3.15 -10.15 -9.61
C ALA A 58 3.65 -9.00 -10.51
N TYR A 59 4.82 -9.17 -11.11
CA TYR A 59 5.42 -8.19 -12.02
C TYR A 59 6.20 -8.92 -13.11
N LYS A 60 6.29 -8.31 -14.30
CA LYS A 60 6.98 -8.93 -15.45
C LYS A 60 8.50 -8.97 -15.25
N ASN A 61 9.11 -7.79 -15.15
CA ASN A 61 10.58 -7.66 -15.11
C ASN A 61 11.09 -6.83 -13.93
N LYS A 62 10.43 -5.69 -13.63
CA LYS A 62 10.88 -4.74 -12.60
C LYS A 62 9.73 -4.36 -11.68
N LEU A 63 10.07 -4.13 -10.42
CA LEU A 63 9.16 -3.56 -9.42
C LEU A 63 9.01 -2.05 -9.64
N LEU A 64 8.01 -1.46 -8.99
CA LEU A 64 7.63 -0.03 -9.09
C LEU A 64 8.68 0.90 -8.44
N GLY A 65 9.97 0.72 -8.66
CA GLY A 65 11.01 1.56 -8.05
C GLY A 65 11.31 1.25 -6.58
N PHE A 66 11.00 0.04 -6.12
CA PHE A 66 11.45 -0.49 -4.83
C PHE A 66 12.13 -1.85 -5.00
N SER A 67 12.90 -2.27 -4.01
CA SER A 67 13.54 -3.58 -3.96
C SER A 67 12.73 -4.52 -3.07
N SER A 68 12.41 -5.72 -3.54
CA SER A 68 11.80 -6.76 -2.69
C SER A 68 12.73 -7.23 -1.57
N HIS A 69 14.05 -7.10 -1.75
CA HIS A 69 15.03 -7.53 -0.76
C HIS A 69 15.07 -6.58 0.45
N ARG A 70 14.57 -7.04 1.61
CA ARG A 70 14.44 -6.28 2.86
C ARG A 70 15.74 -5.61 3.31
N GLN A 71 16.83 -6.38 3.43
CA GLN A 71 18.12 -5.81 3.87
C GLN A 71 18.66 -4.73 2.92
N LYS A 72 18.39 -4.83 1.60
CA LYS A 72 18.80 -3.79 0.64
C LYS A 72 18.00 -2.51 0.86
N ARG A 73 16.71 -2.61 1.15
CA ARG A 73 15.85 -1.47 1.52
C ARG A 73 16.34 -0.81 2.81
N GLU A 74 16.54 -1.57 3.87
CA GLU A 74 17.00 -1.05 5.17
C GLU A 74 18.36 -0.35 5.06
N LYS A 75 19.30 -0.90 4.27
CA LYS A 75 20.61 -0.25 4.00
C LYS A 75 20.44 1.07 3.25
N LYS A 76 19.51 1.15 2.29
CA LYS A 76 19.21 2.38 1.55
C LYS A 76 18.66 3.46 2.49
N ILE A 77 17.66 3.12 3.30
CA ILE A 77 17.04 4.03 4.28
C ILE A 77 18.09 4.56 5.26
N LYS A 78 18.89 3.67 5.87
CA LYS A 78 19.99 4.06 6.77
C LYS A 78 21.00 5.00 6.10
N LYS A 79 21.28 4.82 4.81
CA LYS A 79 22.19 5.69 4.05
C LYS A 79 21.58 7.07 3.78
N GLU A 80 20.28 7.14 3.52
CA GLU A 80 19.55 8.40 3.30
C GLU A 80 19.44 9.21 4.59
N ILE A 81 19.18 8.56 5.73
CA ILE A 81 19.20 9.18 7.06
C ILE A 81 20.59 9.76 7.36
N LYS A 82 21.66 8.97 7.16
CA LYS A 82 23.04 9.44 7.37
C LYS A 82 23.43 10.64 6.50
N ARG A 83 22.79 10.80 5.34
CA ARG A 83 23.01 11.93 4.43
C ARG A 83 22.17 13.17 4.77
N GLY A 84 21.28 13.08 5.76
CA GLY A 84 20.37 14.16 6.13
C GLY A 84 19.26 14.41 5.10
N ILE A 85 19.02 13.49 4.16
CA ILE A 85 17.95 13.64 3.15
C ILE A 85 16.58 13.29 3.76
N ARG A 86 16.58 12.44 4.79
CA ARG A 86 15.39 11.91 5.44
C ARG A 86 15.53 12.00 6.96
N GLU A 87 14.46 12.42 7.63
CA GLU A 87 14.37 12.41 9.08
C GLU A 87 14.21 10.98 9.63
N VAL A 88 14.69 10.74 10.85
CA VAL A 88 14.71 9.41 11.46
C VAL A 88 13.30 8.82 11.63
N ASP A 89 12.31 9.67 11.92
CA ASP A 89 10.93 9.24 12.21
C ASP A 89 9.97 9.39 11.01
N ASN A 90 10.46 9.83 9.85
CA ASN A 90 9.61 10.03 8.68
C ASN A 90 9.55 8.74 7.85
N GLU A 91 8.54 7.91 8.13
CA GLU A 91 8.28 6.66 7.43
C GLU A 91 7.22 6.82 6.33
N ASP A 92 7.59 6.47 5.09
CA ASP A 92 6.65 6.42 3.97
C ASP A 92 5.64 5.28 4.20
N PRO A 93 4.32 5.54 4.15
CA PRO A 93 3.30 4.50 4.28
C PRO A 93 3.48 3.31 3.34
N PHE A 94 4.05 3.51 2.13
CA PHE A 94 4.34 2.42 1.21
C PHE A 94 5.54 1.57 1.62
N GLU A 95 6.50 2.12 2.37
CA GLU A 95 7.62 1.33 2.88
C GLU A 95 7.24 0.45 4.08
N LEU A 96 6.25 0.91 4.85
CA LEU A 96 5.65 0.19 5.97
C LEU A 96 4.71 -0.93 5.54
N PHE A 97 4.08 -0.77 4.37
CA PHE A 97 3.27 -1.79 3.69
C PHE A 97 4.13 -2.97 3.20
#